data_AF-A0A6M3LMC0-F1
#
_entry.id   AF-A0A6M3LMC0-F1
#
_cell.length_a   1.000
_cell.length_b   1.000
_cell.length_c   1.000
_cell.angle_alpha   90.00
_cell.angle_beta   90.00
_cell.angle_gamma   90.00
#
_symmetry.space_group_name_H-M   'P 1'
#
loop_
_entity.id
_entity.type
_entity.pdbx_description
1 polymer ?
#
loop_
_entity_poly.entity_id
_entity_poly.type
_entity_poly.pdbx_seq_one_letter_code
_entity_poly.pdbx_strand_id
1 'polypeptide(L)'
;MQLITIRSQMLDVIERWKGQYPIPRPRFKDVLPKLEALDLTTATPNDVAAIIGNSSWVGPLQCNECGNLFTEVVMLGEKPDYESSTATVCKSCIQQALRLFVEWEV
;
A
#
# COMPACT_ATOMS: atom_id res chain seq x y z
N MET A 1 -7.49 -4.05 -10.77
CA MET A 1 -8.15 -3.45 -9.58
C MET A 1 -7.92 -4.32 -8.36
N GLN A 2 -7.51 -3.73 -7.24
CA GLN A 2 -7.16 -4.47 -6.01
C GLN A 2 -7.50 -3.64 -4.77
N LEU A 3 -8.02 -4.27 -3.71
CA LEU A 3 -8.14 -3.64 -2.39
C LEU A 3 -6.77 -3.64 -1.71
N ILE A 4 -6.29 -2.45 -1.34
CA ILE A 4 -5.06 -2.29 -0.56
C ILE A 4 -5.44 -1.83 0.84
N THR A 5 -4.99 -2.57 1.84
CA THR A 5 -5.12 -2.23 3.25
C THR A 5 -3.74 -2.10 3.87
N ILE A 6 -3.64 -1.44 5.03
CA ILE A 6 -2.42 -1.50 5.85
C ILE A 6 -2.02 -2.95 6.12
N ARG A 7 -3.00 -3.83 6.39
CA ARG A 7 -2.73 -5.23 6.69
C ARG A 7 -2.15 -5.99 5.50
N SER A 8 -2.70 -5.81 4.30
CA SER A 8 -2.15 -6.45 3.09
C SER A 8 -0.75 -5.94 2.79
N GLN A 9 -0.49 -4.64 2.98
CA GLN A 9 0.85 -4.08 2.83
C GLN A 9 1.87 -4.73 3.78
N MET A 10 1.46 -5.02 5.03
CA MET A 10 2.31 -5.71 6.00
C MET A 10 2.61 -7.16 5.59
N LEU A 11 1.58 -7.91 5.19
CA LEU A 11 1.75 -9.31 4.78
C LEU A 11 2.66 -9.46 3.56
N ASP A 12 2.60 -8.50 2.64
CA ASP A 12 3.39 -8.51 1.41
C ASP A 12 4.74 -7.76 1.55
N VAL A 13 5.08 -7.22 2.72
CA VAL A 13 6.21 -6.29 2.88
C VAL A 13 7.55 -6.94 2.53
N ILE A 14 7.74 -8.22 2.91
CA ILE A 14 8.98 -8.97 2.66
C ILE A 14 9.18 -9.18 1.15
N GLU A 15 8.14 -9.64 0.46
CA GLU A 15 8.20 -9.88 -0.98
C GLU A 15 8.37 -8.58 -1.77
N ARG A 16 7.67 -7.52 -1.39
CA ARG A 16 7.86 -6.18 -1.98
C ARG A 16 9.29 -5.67 -1.76
N TRP A 17 9.85 -5.91 -0.57
CA TRP A 17 11.22 -5.49 -0.25
C TRP A 17 12.25 -6.21 -1.11
N LYS A 18 12.11 -7.54 -1.25
CA LYS A 18 12.95 -8.38 -2.13
C LYS A 18 12.84 -7.93 -3.60
N GLY A 19 11.63 -7.64 -4.06
CA GLY A 19 11.39 -7.17 -5.42
C GLY A 19 12.03 -5.80 -5.71
N GLN A 20 11.95 -4.87 -4.76
CA GLN A 20 12.56 -3.53 -4.90
C GLN A 20 14.09 -3.56 -4.79
N TYR A 21 14.63 -4.42 -3.92
CA TYR A 21 16.06 -4.51 -3.63
C TYR A 21 16.58 -5.94 -3.83
N PRO A 22 16.63 -6.44 -5.08
CA PRO A 22 17.10 -7.80 -5.37
C PRO A 22 18.58 -7.99 -5.03
N ILE A 23 19.35 -6.90 -4.98
CA ILE A 23 20.75 -6.88 -4.56
C ILE A 23 20.85 -6.14 -3.23
N PRO A 24 21.41 -6.75 -2.16
CA PRO A 24 21.57 -6.11 -0.87
C PRO A 24 22.36 -4.80 -0.99
N ARG A 25 21.76 -3.70 -0.51
CA ARG A 25 22.44 -2.41 -0.43
C ARG A 25 23.10 -2.27 0.95
N PRO A 26 24.37 -1.81 1.05
CA PRO A 26 25.07 -1.69 2.34
C PRO A 26 24.29 -0.90 3.40
N ARG A 27 23.58 0.17 3.00
CA ARG A 27 22.75 0.99 3.89
C ARG A 27 21.55 0.23 4.48
N PHE A 28 21.08 -0.83 3.82
CA PHE A 28 19.88 -1.58 4.19
C PHE A 28 20.17 -3.05 4.53
N LYS A 29 21.43 -3.39 4.78
CA LYS A 29 21.89 -4.77 4.99
C LYS A 29 21.12 -5.52 6.09
N ASP A 30 20.66 -4.80 7.11
CA ASP A 30 19.99 -5.38 8.28
C ASP A 30 18.45 -5.34 8.18
N VAL A 31 17.88 -4.70 7.15
CA VAL A 31 16.42 -4.52 7.05
C VAL A 31 15.73 -5.85 6.74
N LEU A 32 16.15 -6.54 5.67
CA LEU A 32 15.50 -7.78 5.24
C LEU A 32 15.58 -8.89 6.32
N PRO A 33 16.74 -9.18 6.95
CA PRO A 33 16.81 -10.17 8.03
C PRO A 33 15.90 -9.84 9.22
N LYS A 34 15.76 -8.55 9.58
CA LYS A 34 14.86 -8.13 10.66
C LYS A 34 13.40 -8.28 10.28
N LEU A 35 13.03 -8.00 9.03
CA LEU A 35 11.66 -8.21 8.53
C LEU A 35 11.32 -9.71 8.51
N GLU A 36 12.24 -10.57 8.08
CA GLU A 36 12.03 -12.04 8.05
C GLU A 36 11.94 -12.66 9.45
N ALA A 37 12.56 -12.03 10.45
CA ALA A 37 12.45 -12.45 11.85
C ALA A 37 11.15 -11.98 12.54
N LEU A 38 10.38 -11.10 11.90
CA LEU A 38 9.16 -10.54 12.48
C LEU A 38 7.96 -11.47 12.23
N ASP A 39 7.20 -11.78 13.29
CA ASP A 39 5.91 -12.45 13.13
C ASP A 39 4.87 -11.46 12.58
N LEU A 40 4.71 -11.47 11.26
CA LEU A 40 3.74 -10.60 10.58
C LEU A 40 2.29 -10.88 11.00
N THR A 41 1.97 -12.02 11.61
CA THR A 41 0.61 -12.30 12.07
C THR A 41 0.22 -11.42 13.24
N THR A 42 1.14 -11.13 14.15
CA THR A 42 0.92 -10.33 15.37
C THR A 42 1.51 -8.92 15.31
N ALA A 43 2.46 -8.69 14.42
CA ALA A 43 3.12 -7.39 14.30
C ALA A 43 2.16 -6.25 13.95
N THR A 44 2.59 -5.04 14.31
CA THR A 44 1.93 -3.77 13.99
C THR A 44 2.67 -3.02 12.87
N PRO A 45 2.02 -2.05 12.21
CA PRO A 45 2.70 -1.20 11.22
C PRO A 45 3.92 -0.45 11.80
N ASN A 46 3.87 -0.14 13.09
CA ASN A 46 4.97 0.54 13.78
C ASN A 46 6.20 -0.36 13.94
N ASP A 47 6.01 -1.67 14.13
CA ASP A 47 7.14 -2.62 14.23
C ASP A 47 7.91 -2.68 12.91
N VAL A 48 7.18 -2.74 11.78
CA VAL A 48 7.78 -2.69 10.44
C VAL A 48 8.44 -1.33 10.19
N ALA A 49 7.79 -0.23 10.56
CA ALA A 49 8.32 1.12 10.40
C ALA A 49 9.62 1.33 11.20
N ALA A 50 9.71 0.75 12.40
CA ALA A 50 10.92 0.80 13.23
C ALA A 50 12.09 0.04 12.59
N ILE A 51 11.82 -1.06 11.88
CA ILE A 51 12.84 -1.83 11.15
C ILE A 51 13.34 -1.07 9.90
N ILE A 52 12.41 -0.52 9.11
CA ILE A 52 12.72 0.16 7.84
C ILE A 52 13.25 1.59 8.08
N GLY A 53 12.83 2.23 9.17
CA GLY A 53 13.15 3.61 9.52
C GLY A 53 12.13 4.65 9.02
N ASN A 54 11.00 4.22 8.47
CA ASN A 54 9.87 5.08 8.09
C ASN A 54 8.58 4.26 7.87
N SER A 55 7.44 4.94 7.70
CA SER A 55 6.13 4.32 7.50
C SER A 55 5.69 4.21 6.03
N SER A 56 6.56 4.49 5.05
CA SER A 56 6.15 4.53 3.63
C SER A 56 5.83 3.15 3.04
N TRP A 57 6.21 2.08 3.73
CA TRP A 57 6.00 0.69 3.29
C TRP A 57 4.70 0.08 3.81
N VAL A 58 4.19 0.59 4.94
CA VAL A 58 3.04 0.04 5.68
C VAL A 58 2.18 1.14 6.31
N GLY A 59 2.00 2.24 5.58
CA GLY A 59 1.31 3.44 6.07
C GLY A 59 -0.12 3.59 5.54
N PRO A 60 -0.82 4.62 6.04
CA PRO A 60 -2.03 5.12 5.38
C PRO A 60 -1.77 5.45 3.91
N LEU A 61 -2.74 5.16 3.06
CA LEU A 61 -2.69 5.38 1.62
C LEU A 61 -3.42 6.66 1.27
N GLN A 62 -2.82 7.45 0.39
CA GLN A 62 -3.45 8.68 -0.10
C GLN A 62 -4.48 8.36 -1.18
N CYS A 63 -5.68 8.94 -1.06
CA CYS A 63 -6.65 8.93 -2.15
C CYS A 63 -6.23 9.95 -3.22
N ASN A 64 -6.10 9.54 -4.48
CA ASN A 64 -5.76 10.44 -5.59
C ASN A 64 -6.87 11.43 -5.92
N GLU A 65 -8.11 11.15 -5.51
CA GLU A 65 -9.27 12.02 -5.76
C GLU A 65 -9.36 13.14 -4.71
N CYS A 66 -9.44 12.79 -3.41
CA CYS A 66 -9.64 13.79 -2.35
C CYS A 66 -8.37 14.19 -1.58
N GLY A 67 -7.22 13.57 -1.86
CA GLY A 67 -5.94 13.86 -1.21
C GLY A 67 -5.79 13.40 0.24
N ASN A 68 -6.85 12.90 0.87
CA ASN A 68 -6.83 12.43 2.26
C ASN A 68 -6.19 11.03 2.40
N LEU A 69 -5.74 10.71 3.62
CA LEU A 69 -5.13 9.43 3.97
C LEU A 69 -6.15 8.44 4.55
N PHE A 70 -6.09 7.19 4.11
CA PHE A 70 -6.99 6.11 4.52
C PHE A 70 -6.24 4.83 4.84
N THR A 71 -6.82 3.99 5.70
CA THR A 71 -6.27 2.67 6.03
C THR A 71 -6.59 1.61 4.96
N GLU A 72 -7.57 1.90 4.11
CA GLU A 72 -8.00 1.08 2.98
C GLU A 72 -8.31 1.96 1.76
N VAL A 73 -7.84 1.54 0.58
CA VAL A 73 -8.16 2.15 -0.71
C VAL A 73 -8.27 1.06 -1.77
N VAL A 74 -8.98 1.33 -2.85
CA VAL A 74 -8.95 0.48 -4.04
C VAL A 74 -7.96 1.08 -5.02
N MET A 75 -7.00 0.28 -5.47
CA MET A 75 -6.14 0.63 -6.59
C MET A 75 -6.85 0.25 -7.90
N LEU A 76 -7.07 1.26 -8.73
CA LEU A 76 -7.62 1.21 -10.08
C LEU A 76 -6.48 1.26 -11.11
N GLY A 77 -6.77 0.80 -12.32
CA GLY A 77 -5.83 0.80 -13.44
C GLY A 77 -5.07 -0.51 -13.60
N GLU A 78 -3.89 -0.38 -14.19
CA GLU A 78 -3.01 -1.48 -14.60
C GLU A 78 -2.33 -2.18 -13.42
N LYS A 79 -1.54 -3.21 -13.72
CA LYS A 79 -0.62 -3.77 -12.72
C LYS A 79 0.48 -2.73 -12.44
N PRO A 80 0.80 -2.44 -11.17
CA PRO A 80 1.79 -1.41 -10.86
C PRO A 80 3.17 -1.74 -11.44
N ASP A 81 3.65 -0.84 -12.28
CA ASP A 81 5.05 -0.70 -12.70
C ASP A 81 5.40 0.79 -12.84
N TYR A 82 6.63 1.11 -13.26
CA TYR A 82 7.11 2.49 -13.34
C TYR A 82 6.34 3.35 -14.36
N GLU A 83 5.85 2.75 -15.44
CA GLU A 83 5.10 3.44 -16.51
C GLU A 83 3.57 3.26 -16.35
N SER A 84 3.13 2.43 -15.41
CA SER A 84 1.73 2.10 -15.22
C SER A 84 0.89 3.30 -14.79
N SER A 85 -0.30 3.40 -15.37
CA SER A 85 -1.30 4.39 -14.93
C SER A 85 -2.20 3.78 -13.87
N THR A 86 -1.81 3.96 -12.60
CA THR A 86 -2.59 3.49 -11.44
C THR A 86 -3.10 4.66 -10.60
N ALA A 87 -4.26 4.46 -9.97
CA ALA A 87 -4.85 5.42 -9.04
C ALA A 87 -5.43 4.70 -7.83
N THR A 88 -5.09 5.15 -6.63
CA THR A 88 -5.70 4.72 -5.38
C THR A 88 -6.87 5.61 -5.02
N VAL A 89 -8.06 5.03 -4.85
CA VAL A 89 -9.30 5.76 -4.56
C VAL A 89 -9.94 5.20 -3.30
N CYS A 90 -10.33 6.08 -2.37
CA CYS A 90 -11.01 5.69 -1.14
C CYS A 90 -12.48 5.33 -1.39
N LYS A 91 -13.07 4.60 -0.44
CA LYS A 91 -14.46 4.14 -0.50
C LYS A 91 -15.47 5.29 -0.72
N SER A 92 -15.29 6.42 -0.03
CA SER A 92 -16.23 7.55 -0.14
C SER A 92 -16.18 8.23 -1.52
N CYS A 93 -15.00 8.34 -2.13
CA CYS A 93 -14.86 8.85 -3.50
C CYS A 93 -15.46 7.89 -4.52
N ILE A 94 -15.27 6.56 -4.36
CA ILE A 94 -15.91 5.55 -5.23
C ILE A 94 -17.44 5.64 -5.13
N GLN A 95 -17.97 5.78 -3.91
CA GLN A 95 -19.42 5.92 -3.71
C GLN A 95 -19.98 7.20 -4.33
N GLN A 96 -19.25 8.32 -4.27
CA GLN A 96 -19.63 9.55 -4.96
C GLN A 96 -19.62 9.37 -6.48
N ALA A 97 -18.57 8.76 -7.04
CA ALA A 97 -18.49 8.48 -8.46
C ALA A 97 -19.64 7.57 -8.94
N LEU A 98 -20.01 6.54 -8.15
CA LEU A 98 -21.12 5.65 -8.49
C LEU A 98 -22.46 6.40 -8.56
N ARG A 99 -22.69 7.39 -7.69
CA ARG A 99 -23.93 8.20 -7.72
C ARG A 99 -24.08 8.98 -9.01
N LEU A 100 -22.98 9.43 -9.62
CA LEU A 100 -23.02 10.15 -10.90
C LEU A 100 -23.59 9.30 -12.04
N PHE A 101 -23.41 7.97 -11.99
CA PHE A 101 -24.00 7.06 -12.97
C PHE A 101 -25.48 6.77 -12.69
N VAL A 102 -25.87 6.71 -11.40
CA VAL A 102 -27.25 6.41 -11.01
C VAL A 102 -28.19 7.61 -11.23
N GLU A 103 -27.69 8.83 -11.10
CA GLU A 103 -28.43 10.06 -11.46
C GLU A 103 -28.68 10.21 -12.97
N TRP A 104 -28.02 9.40 -13.81
CA TRP A 104 -28.17 9.42 -15.27
C TRP A 104 -29.23 8.45 -15.81
N GLU A 105 -29.77 7.54 -14.98
CA GLU A 105 -30.78 6.55 -15.37
C GLU A 105 -32.22 6.96 -14.99
N VAL A 106 -32.42 8.19 -14.50
CA VAL A 106 -33.73 8.74 -14.10
C VAL A 106 -34.14 9.91 -14.97
#